data_AF-A0A972UFF6-F1
#
_entry.id   AF-A0A972UFF6-F1
#
_cell.length_a   1.000
_cell.length_b   1.000
_cell.length_c   1.000
_cell.angle_alpha   90.00
_cell.angle_beta   90.00
_cell.angle_gamma   90.00
#
_symmetry.space_group_name_H-M   'P 1'
#
loop_
_entity.id
_entity.type
_entity.pdbx_description
1 polymer ?
#
loop_
_entity_poly.entity_id
_entity_poly.type
_entity_poly.pdbx_seq_one_letter_code
_entity_poly.pdbx_strand_id
1 'polypeptide(L)' 'VLAACGIDPNEYQGFAFGMGIERIAMLKYGIPDLRTFFESDLRWLRHYGFGAFQAPSVVGGL' A
#
# COMPACT_ATOMS: atom_id res chain seq x y z
N VAL A 1 -10.65 -21.92 7.14
CA VAL A 1 -10.24 -20.92 8.15
C VAL A 1 -11.31 -20.75 9.22
N LEU A 2 -12.56 -20.39 8.87
CA LEU A 2 -13.64 -20.20 9.84
C LEU A 2 -13.81 -21.39 10.82
N ALA A 3 -13.98 -22.61 10.31
CA ALA A 3 -14.07 -23.80 11.17
C ALA A 3 -12.81 -24.06 12.02
N ALA A 4 -11.62 -23.73 11.49
CA ALA A 4 -10.36 -23.84 12.24
C ALA A 4 -10.25 -22.80 13.37
N CYS A 5 -11.03 -21.71 13.29
CA CYS A 5 -11.19 -20.70 14.33
C CYS A 5 -12.43 -20.93 15.22
N GLY A 6 -13.12 -22.07 15.08
CA GLY A 6 -14.34 -22.37 15.85
C GLY A 6 -15.61 -21.66 15.37
N ILE A 7 -15.63 -21.15 14.13
CA ILE A 7 -16.80 -20.47 13.54
C ILE A 7 -17.48 -21.42 12.54
N ASP A 8 -18.80 -21.64 12.68
CA ASP A 8 -19.59 -22.47 11.76
C ASP A 8 -19.73 -21.78 10.38
N PRO A 9 -19.18 -22.36 9.30
CA PRO A 9 -19.25 -21.77 7.96
C PRO A 9 -20.64 -21.82 7.31
N ASN A 10 -21.60 -22.58 7.87
CA ASN A 10 -22.97 -22.62 7.36
C ASN A 10 -23.82 -21.44 7.85
N GLU A 11 -23.49 -20.90 9.03
CA GLU A 11 -24.12 -19.70 9.58
C GLU A 11 -23.37 -18.43 9.13
N TYR A 12 -22.04 -18.48 9.06
CA TYR A 12 -21.19 -17.32 8.78
C TYR A 12 -20.35 -17.47 7.52
N GLN A 13 -20.39 -16.45 6.66
CA GLN A 13 -19.53 -16.31 5.48
C GLN A 13 -18.50 -15.19 5.72
N GLY A 14 -17.34 -15.26 5.06
CA GLY A 14 -16.29 -14.25 5.22
C GLY A 14 -15.57 -13.96 3.91
N PHE A 15 -15.15 -12.70 3.74
CA PHE A 15 -14.25 -12.27 2.68
C PHE A 15 -13.00 -11.65 3.31
N ALA A 16 -11.87 -11.74 2.61
CA ALA A 16 -10.65 -11.08 2.99
C ALA A 16 -9.95 -10.56 1.74
N PHE A 17 -9.28 -9.42 1.86
CA PHE A 17 -8.44 -8.87 0.81
C PHE A 17 -7.10 -8.44 1.41
N GLY A 18 -6.07 -8.46 0.58
CA GLY A 18 -4.74 -7.97 0.92
C GLY A 18 -4.21 -7.16 -0.25
N MET A 19 -3.50 -6.09 0.06
CA MET A 19 -2.90 -5.23 -0.95
C MET A 19 -1.51 -4.81 -0.49
N GLY A 20 -0.53 -4.94 -1.38
CA GLY A 20 0.84 -4.49 -1.12
C GLY A 20 0.96 -2.99 -1.38
N ILE A 21 1.38 -2.22 -0.38
CA ILE A 21 1.52 -0.76 -0.47
C ILE A 21 2.50 -0.40 -1.59
N GLU A 22 3.59 -1.15 -1.71
CA GLU A 22 4.63 -0.97 -2.73
C GLU A 22 4.06 -1.13 -4.14
N ARG A 23 3.20 -2.13 -4.35
CA ARG A 23 2.60 -2.37 -5.67
C ARG A 23 1.63 -1.27 -6.08
N ILE A 24 0.83 -0.77 -5.14
CA ILE A 24 -0.05 0.38 -5.41
C ILE A 24 0.79 1.61 -5.72
N ALA A 25 1.85 1.86 -4.95
CA ALA A 25 2.74 2.99 -5.15
C ALA A 25 3.41 2.93 -6.53
N MET A 26 3.91 1.76 -6.95
CA MET A 26 4.49 1.57 -8.27
C MET A 26 3.50 1.87 -9.39
N LEU A 27 2.25 1.41 -9.28
CA LEU A 27 1.22 1.68 -10.29
C LEU A 27 0.78 3.14 -10.31
N LYS A 28 0.63 3.76 -9.12
CA LYS A 28 0.16 5.14 -8.98
C LYS A 28 1.19 6.15 -9.45
N TYR A 29 2.47 5.92 -9.16
CA TYR A 29 3.56 6.87 -9.40
C TYR A 29 4.51 6.45 -10.53
N GLY A 30 4.21 5.34 -11.23
CA GLY A 30 5.01 4.85 -12.35
C GLY A 30 6.43 4.41 -11.96
N ILE A 31 6.63 3.93 -10.73
CA ILE A 31 7.94 3.51 -10.24
C ILE A 31 8.31 2.19 -10.91
N PRO A 32 9.42 2.12 -11.67
CA PRO A 32 9.73 0.96 -12.51
C PRO A 32 10.36 -0.21 -11.74
N ASP A 33 10.91 0.03 -10.55
CA ASP A 33 11.67 -0.96 -9.79
C ASP A 33 11.29 -0.93 -8.30
N LEU A 34 11.13 -2.10 -7.69
CA LEU A 34 10.83 -2.27 -6.27
C LEU A 34 12.06 -2.00 -5.39
N ARG A 35 13.27 -2.25 -5.89
CA ARG A 35 14.51 -2.15 -5.09
C ARG A 35 14.75 -0.74 -4.58
N THR A 36 14.33 0.27 -5.33
CA THR A 36 14.54 1.68 -4.98
C THR A 36 13.86 2.08 -3.66
N PHE A 37 12.84 1.35 -3.21
CA PHE A 37 12.22 1.58 -1.89
C PHE A 37 13.17 1.26 -0.71
N PHE A 38 14.17 0.40 -0.92
CA PHE A 38 15.05 -0.10 0.15
C PHE A 38 16.49 0.45 0.09
N GLU A 39 16.84 1.15 -0.99
CA GLU A 39 18.20 1.66 -1.22
C GLU A 39 18.51 2.96 -0.46
N SER A 40 17.50 3.62 0.14
CA SER A 40 17.65 4.88 0.90
C SER A 40 18.31 6.02 0.09
N ASP A 41 18.11 6.08 -1.23
CA ASP A 41 18.64 7.15 -2.08
C ASP A 41 17.90 8.48 -1.84
N LEU A 42 18.64 9.51 -1.40
CA LEU A 42 18.09 10.84 -1.12
C LEU A 42 17.47 11.52 -2.36
N ARG A 43 17.95 11.24 -3.57
CA ARG A 43 17.37 11.77 -4.82
C ARG A 43 16.01 11.15 -5.08
N TRP A 44 15.89 9.84 -4.84
CA TRP A 44 14.62 9.12 -4.93
C TRP A 44 13.63 9.63 -3.88
N LEU A 45 14.08 9.78 -2.63
CA LEU A 45 13.26 10.30 -1.53
C LEU A 45 12.82 11.76 -1.75
N ARG A 46 13.63 12.58 -2.43
CA ARG A 46 13.22 13.94 -2.81
C ARG A 46 12.18 13.97 -3.94
N HIS A 47 12.19 12.98 -4.82
CA HIS A 47 11.26 12.92 -5.95
C HIS A 47 9.93 12.26 -5.58
N TYR A 48 9.96 11.18 -4.80
CA TYR A 48 8.77 10.40 -4.42
C TYR A 48 8.36 10.54 -2.94
N GLY A 49 9.23 11.08 -2.08
CA GLY A 49 8.93 11.26 -0.67
C GLY A 49 8.06 12.49 -0.42
N PHE A 50 7.36 12.47 0.71
CA PHE A 50 6.41 13.51 1.10
C PHE A 50 6.90 14.23 2.35
N GLY A 51 6.59 15.51 2.47
CA GLY A 51 6.80 16.25 3.72
C GLY A 51 5.86 15.73 4.80
N ALA A 52 6.34 15.61 6.05
CA ALA A 52 5.55 15.08 7.17
C ALA A 52 4.24 15.84 7.43
N PHE A 53 4.14 17.09 6.98
CA PHE A 53 2.96 17.96 7.12
C PHE A 53 2.21 18.19 5.80
N GLN A 54 2.63 17.56 4.71
CA GLN A 54 1.98 17.70 3.41
C GLN A 54 0.90 16.63 3.27
N ALA A 55 -0.32 16.97 3.67
CA ALA A 55 -1.45 16.05 3.56
C ALA A 55 -1.88 15.90 2.09
N PRO A 56 -2.11 14.66 1.61
CA PRO A 56 -2.73 14.41 0.31
C PRO A 56 -4.08 15.14 0.22
N SER A 57 -4.39 15.78 -0.90
CA SER A 57 -5.75 16.27 -1.16
C SER A 57 -6.23 15.90 -2.55
N VAL A 58 -7.54 15.72 -2.70
CA VAL A 58 -8.18 15.42 -3.99
C VAL A 58 -8.00 16.53 -5.02
N VAL A 59 -7.80 17.78 -4.58
CA VAL A 59 -7.60 18.94 -5.47
C VAL A 59 -6.11 19.19 -5.73
N GLY A 60 -5.26 19.02 -4.73
CA GLY A 60 -3.82 19.25 -4.84
C GLY A 60 -3.02 18.07 -5.37
N GLY A 61 -3.66 16.90 -5.51
CA GLY A 61 -2.92 15.65 -5.68
C GLY A 61 -2.03 15.37 -4.46
N LEU A 62 -1.14 14.39 -4.62
CA LEU A 62 0.10 14.31 -3.85
C LEU A 62 1.23 14.77 -4.76
#